data_AF-A0A183D1M4-F1
#
_entry.id   AF-A0A183D1M4-F1
#
_cell.length_a   1.000
_cell.length_b   1.000
_cell.length_c   1.000
_cell.angle_alpha   90.00
_cell.angle_beta   90.00
_cell.angle_gamma   90.00
#
_symmetry.space_group_name_H-M   'P 1'
#
loop_
_entity.id
_entity.type
_entity.pdbx_description
1 polymer ?
#
loop_
_entity_poly.entity_id
_entity_poly.type
_entity_poly.pdbx_seq_one_letter_code
_entity_poly.pdbx_strand_id
1 'polypeptide(L)'
;LLTLTKKTALPYGDYVLDICLMKQKRHFFTDFQVFEYVLYTVNETVVSGRNLDFFRLKHEHLYEILDADLLNVDNELEVWLLLRRWILADRKNRLRLFRKLIKSVRYYQLNDKQKEKMNKDLLQMKIDITNENNRQWSSNITPRIPRELLVAIGGWEKTGPSNTVEVLDIKNNIWRRVEAFQDERKVAYHECLVIDKVCCRSYL
;
A
#
# COMPACT_ATOMS: atom_id res chain seq x y z
N LEU A 1 -1.28 27.55 28.90
CA LEU A 1 -0.71 28.45 27.87
C LEU A 1 0.12 27.62 26.90
N LEU A 2 -0.52 27.12 25.84
CA LEU A 2 0.09 26.74 24.56
C LEU A 2 -1.07 26.75 23.56
N THR A 3 -1.16 27.86 22.83
CA THR A 3 -2.16 28.16 21.81
C THR A 3 -2.05 27.17 20.65
N LEU A 4 -3.01 26.26 20.55
CA LEU A 4 -3.25 25.47 19.34
C LEU A 4 -3.87 26.37 18.28
N THR A 5 -3.02 27.02 17.49
CA THR A 5 -3.44 27.71 16.27
C THR A 5 -4.07 26.69 15.32
N LYS A 6 -5.35 26.91 15.00
CA LYS A 6 -6.04 26.34 13.83
C LYS A 6 -5.11 26.40 12.61
N LYS A 7 -4.52 25.28 12.22
CA LYS A 7 -4.20 25.05 10.80
C LYS A 7 -5.44 24.44 10.20
N THR A 8 -6.15 25.30 9.48
CA THR A 8 -7.18 25.00 8.48
C THR A 8 -7.04 23.58 7.93
N ALA A 9 -8.08 22.78 8.13
CA ALA A 9 -8.34 21.60 7.33
C ALA A 9 -8.24 22.01 5.85
N LEU A 10 -7.22 21.51 5.15
CA LEU A 10 -7.17 21.62 3.71
C LEU A 10 -8.15 20.57 3.15
N PRO A 11 -9.10 20.96 2.29
CA PRO A 11 -10.03 20.02 1.70
C PRO A 11 -9.22 19.06 0.82
N TYR A 12 -9.32 17.76 1.08
CA TYR A 12 -8.80 16.71 0.22
C TYR A 12 -9.63 16.66 -1.07
N GLY A 13 -9.45 17.66 -1.93
CA GLY A 13 -10.00 17.75 -3.27
C GLY A 13 -8.85 17.87 -4.27
N ASP A 14 -8.82 16.93 -5.22
CA ASP A 14 -8.14 17.02 -6.50
C ASP A 14 -6.63 17.32 -6.50
N TYR A 15 -5.84 16.34 -6.08
CA TYR A 15 -4.45 16.22 -6.55
C TYR A 15 -4.39 15.23 -7.70
N VAL A 16 -4.58 15.75 -8.91
CA VAL A 16 -4.18 15.10 -10.15
C VAL A 16 -2.69 14.78 -10.03
N LEU A 17 -2.34 13.51 -10.21
CA LEU A 17 -0.94 13.11 -10.35
C LEU A 17 -0.38 13.75 -11.61
N ASP A 18 0.23 14.90 -11.41
CA ASP A 18 1.11 15.52 -12.36
C ASP A 18 2.53 15.23 -11.85
N ILE A 19 3.11 14.13 -12.32
CA ILE A 19 4.53 13.79 -12.13
C ILE A 19 5.41 14.98 -12.61
N CYS A 20 4.87 15.87 -13.46
CA CYS A 20 5.50 17.14 -13.81
C CYS A 20 5.39 18.24 -12.72
N LEU A 21 4.30 18.35 -11.94
CA LEU A 21 4.22 19.34 -10.84
C LEU A 21 5.18 19.03 -9.69
N MET A 22 5.60 17.77 -9.53
CA MET A 22 6.65 17.38 -8.58
C MET A 22 8.01 18.05 -8.89
N LYS A 23 8.26 18.50 -10.13
CA LYS A 23 9.46 19.31 -10.45
C LYS A 23 9.35 20.75 -9.94
N GLN A 24 8.14 21.28 -9.75
CA GLN A 24 7.90 22.68 -9.38
C GLN A 24 7.81 22.88 -7.86
N LYS A 25 7.38 21.85 -7.10
CA LYS A 25 7.41 21.82 -5.62
C LYS A 25 8.72 21.27 -5.03
N ARG A 26 9.82 21.33 -5.78
CA ARG A 26 11.17 20.89 -5.37
C ARG A 26 11.79 21.62 -4.18
N HIS A 27 11.09 22.57 -3.57
CA HIS A 27 11.60 23.34 -2.43
C HIS A 27 11.21 22.79 -1.05
N PHE A 28 10.41 21.72 -0.92
CA PHE A 28 9.95 21.26 0.40
C PHE A 28 9.92 19.75 0.69
N PHE A 29 10.07 18.86 -0.29
CA PHE A 29 9.95 17.40 -0.07
C PHE A 29 11.21 16.65 -0.47
N THR A 30 11.62 15.67 0.34
CA THR A 30 12.71 14.73 -0.01
C THR A 30 12.19 13.66 -0.99
N ASP A 31 13.08 13.09 -1.82
CA ASP A 31 12.72 12.04 -2.79
C ASP A 31 12.02 10.84 -2.11
N PHE A 32 12.40 10.55 -0.86
CA PHE A 32 11.78 9.50 -0.05
C PHE A 32 10.30 9.76 0.26
N GLN A 33 9.96 10.97 0.71
CA GLN A 33 8.58 11.33 1.05
C GLN A 33 7.67 11.34 -0.18
N VAL A 34 8.22 11.74 -1.34
CA VAL A 34 7.52 11.68 -2.63
C VAL A 34 7.21 10.23 -3.00
N PHE A 35 8.20 9.33 -2.87
CA PHE A 35 8.01 7.92 -3.18
C PHE A 35 6.96 7.27 -2.27
N GLU A 36 7.02 7.52 -0.96
CA GLU A 36 6.03 7.04 0.01
C GLU A 36 4.60 7.48 -0.32
N TYR A 37 4.43 8.76 -0.71
CA TYR A 37 3.12 9.26 -1.14
C TYR A 37 2.61 8.52 -2.38
N VAL A 38 3.47 8.30 -3.38
CA VAL A 38 3.11 7.54 -4.59
C VAL A 38 2.69 6.12 -4.23
N LEU A 39 3.44 5.42 -3.37
CA LEU A 39 3.08 4.07 -2.92
C LEU A 39 1.70 4.02 -2.24
N TYR A 40 1.33 5.08 -1.52
CA TYR A 40 0.05 5.18 -0.83
C TYR A 40 -1.13 5.42 -1.78
N THR A 41 -0.97 6.29 -2.78
CA THR A 41 -2.09 6.76 -3.63
C THR A 41 -2.16 6.10 -5.01
N VAL A 42 -1.11 5.44 -5.50
CA VAL A 42 -1.03 4.98 -6.90
C VAL A 42 -2.16 4.02 -7.26
N ASN A 43 -2.50 3.08 -6.37
CA ASN A 43 -3.54 2.09 -6.64
C ASN A 43 -4.90 2.78 -6.85
N GLU A 44 -5.34 3.56 -5.85
CA GLU A 44 -6.61 4.28 -5.88
C GLU A 44 -6.72 5.24 -7.09
N THR A 45 -5.65 5.98 -7.37
CA THR A 45 -5.64 7.00 -8.42
C THR A 45 -5.63 6.41 -9.83
N VAL A 46 -4.98 5.25 -10.03
CA VAL A 46 -5.01 4.51 -11.30
C VAL A 46 -6.33 3.76 -11.46
N VAL A 47 -6.88 3.19 -10.39
CA VAL A 47 -8.19 2.52 -10.40
C VAL A 47 -9.29 3.48 -10.78
N SER A 48 -9.30 4.68 -10.19
CA SER A 48 -10.26 5.75 -10.46
C SER A 48 -10.02 6.54 -11.75
N GLY A 49 -8.96 6.25 -12.50
CA GLY A 49 -8.64 6.92 -13.76
C GLY A 49 -8.12 8.37 -13.62
N ARG A 50 -7.87 8.84 -12.40
CA ARG A 50 -7.35 10.19 -12.11
C ARG A 50 -5.87 10.36 -12.45
N ASN A 51 -5.13 9.25 -12.58
CA ASN A 51 -3.69 9.25 -12.81
C ASN A 51 -3.31 8.64 -14.16
N LEU A 52 -3.24 9.49 -15.20
CA LEU A 52 -2.75 9.10 -16.52
C LEU A 52 -1.22 9.08 -16.59
N ASP A 53 -0.55 9.82 -15.72
CA ASP A 53 0.90 9.91 -15.66
C ASP A 53 1.56 8.59 -15.27
N PHE A 54 0.84 7.72 -14.55
CA PHE A 54 1.22 6.33 -14.32
C PHE A 54 1.62 5.61 -15.61
N PHE A 55 0.92 5.87 -16.72
CA PHE A 55 1.23 5.25 -18.01
C PHE A 55 2.46 5.86 -18.69
N ARG A 56 2.99 6.99 -18.22
CA ARG A 56 4.21 7.64 -18.75
C ARG A 56 5.46 7.18 -18.00
N LEU A 57 5.31 6.45 -16.90
CA LEU A 57 6.43 5.91 -16.13
C LEU A 57 7.30 4.97 -16.98
N LYS A 58 8.61 5.05 -16.76
CA LYS A 58 9.56 4.07 -17.28
C LYS A 58 9.42 2.75 -16.53
N HIS A 59 9.81 1.66 -17.18
CA HIS A 59 9.68 0.31 -16.62
C HIS A 59 10.50 0.09 -15.34
N GLU A 60 11.63 0.77 -15.16
CA GLU A 60 12.46 0.72 -13.94
C GLU A 60 11.69 1.26 -12.73
N HIS A 61 11.18 2.49 -12.82
CA HIS A 61 10.38 3.09 -11.74
C HIS A 61 9.06 2.35 -11.50
N LEU A 62 8.44 1.83 -12.56
CA LEU A 62 7.26 0.99 -12.40
C LEU A 62 7.59 -0.27 -11.60
N TYR A 63 8.70 -0.92 -11.89
CA TYR A 63 9.15 -2.09 -11.14
C TYR A 63 9.38 -1.73 -9.68
N GLU A 64 10.10 -0.65 -9.39
CA GLU A 64 10.34 -0.17 -8.02
C GLU A 64 9.04 0.06 -7.24
N ILE A 65 8.05 0.72 -7.86
CA ILE A 65 6.74 0.99 -7.25
C ILE A 65 5.97 -0.33 -7.01
N LEU A 66 5.92 -1.22 -8.00
CA LEU A 66 5.15 -2.46 -7.90
C LEU A 66 5.81 -3.51 -7.00
N ASP A 67 7.13 -3.49 -6.85
CA ASP A 67 7.87 -4.45 -6.01
C ASP A 67 7.85 -4.03 -4.53
N ALA A 68 7.71 -2.72 -4.25
CA ALA A 68 7.77 -2.14 -2.91
C ALA A 68 6.82 -2.82 -1.89
N ASP A 69 7.37 -3.13 -0.71
CA ASP A 69 6.64 -3.75 0.40
C ASP A 69 5.50 -2.88 0.93
N LEU A 70 5.68 -1.56 0.88
CA LEU A 70 4.73 -0.58 1.39
C LEU A 70 3.73 -0.10 0.32
N LEU A 71 3.62 -0.79 -0.83
CA LEU A 71 2.59 -0.47 -1.83
C LEU A 71 1.20 -0.69 -1.24
N ASN A 72 0.34 0.33 -1.29
CA ASN A 72 -1.00 0.29 -0.71
C ASN A 72 -2.01 -0.45 -1.61
N VAL A 73 -2.15 -1.75 -1.40
CA VAL A 73 -3.06 -2.63 -2.13
C VAL A 73 -3.77 -3.58 -1.17
N ASP A 74 -5.05 -3.85 -1.43
CA ASP A 74 -5.84 -4.77 -0.60
C ASP A 74 -5.38 -6.23 -0.76
N ASN A 75 -4.92 -6.59 -1.97
CA ASN A 75 -4.48 -7.93 -2.30
C ASN A 75 -3.56 -7.92 -3.53
N GLU A 76 -2.85 -9.02 -3.74
CA GLU A 76 -1.85 -9.11 -4.80
C GLU A 76 -2.43 -9.07 -6.22
N LEU A 77 -3.73 -9.37 -6.39
CA LEU A 77 -4.38 -9.24 -7.69
C LEU A 77 -4.44 -7.78 -8.14
N GLU A 78 -4.53 -6.81 -7.23
CA GLU A 78 -4.48 -5.38 -7.61
C GLU A 78 -3.15 -4.99 -8.24
N VAL A 79 -2.03 -5.55 -7.75
CA VAL A 79 -0.70 -5.36 -8.35
C VAL A 79 -0.67 -5.89 -9.78
N TRP A 80 -1.24 -7.08 -9.99
CA TRP A 80 -1.43 -7.64 -11.33
C TRP A 80 -2.27 -6.70 -12.21
N LEU A 81 -3.39 -6.17 -11.70
CA LEU A 81 -4.26 -5.28 -12.46
C LEU A 81 -3.56 -3.98 -12.83
N LEU A 82 -2.75 -3.40 -11.93
CA LEU A 82 -1.93 -2.22 -12.21
C LEU A 82 -0.91 -2.50 -13.33
N LEU A 83 -0.17 -3.60 -13.22
CA LEU A 83 0.78 -4.02 -14.25
C LEU A 83 0.10 -4.25 -15.59
N ARG A 84 -1.03 -4.97 -15.58
CA ARG A 84 -1.83 -5.27 -16.77
C ARG A 84 -2.30 -3.98 -17.45
N ARG A 85 -2.87 -3.03 -16.70
CA ARG A 85 -3.28 -1.72 -17.23
C ARG A 85 -2.10 -1.01 -17.89
N TRP A 86 -0.94 -1.01 -17.24
CA TRP A 86 0.25 -0.39 -17.80
C TRP A 86 0.70 -1.05 -19.12
N ILE A 87 0.69 -2.37 -19.21
CA ILE A 87 1.07 -3.09 -20.43
C ILE A 87 0.07 -2.82 -21.56
N LEU A 88 -1.23 -2.85 -21.26
CA LEU A 88 -2.28 -2.69 -22.26
C LEU A 88 -2.27 -1.29 -22.89
N ALA A 89 -1.80 -0.26 -22.19
CA ALA A 89 -1.68 1.10 -22.72
C ALA A 89 -0.70 1.20 -23.91
N ASP A 90 0.35 0.37 -23.96
CA ASP A 90 1.22 0.24 -25.15
C ASP A 90 1.70 -1.22 -25.29
N ARG A 91 0.77 -2.07 -25.73
CA ARG A 91 0.98 -3.52 -25.80
C ARG A 91 2.19 -3.89 -26.65
N LYS A 92 2.44 -3.22 -27.77
CA LYS A 92 3.47 -3.63 -28.72
C LYS A 92 4.87 -3.48 -28.12
N ASN A 93 5.15 -2.35 -27.47
CA ASN A 93 6.47 -2.08 -26.91
C ASN A 93 6.65 -2.70 -25.52
N ARG A 94 5.58 -2.71 -24.70
CA ARG A 94 5.67 -3.11 -23.28
C ARG A 94 5.65 -4.61 -23.06
N LEU A 95 5.11 -5.40 -23.99
CA LEU A 95 5.08 -6.86 -23.86
C LEU A 95 6.48 -7.47 -23.75
N ARG A 96 7.49 -6.85 -24.36
CA ARG A 96 8.90 -7.28 -24.26
C ARG A 96 9.44 -7.17 -22.82
N LEU A 97 8.91 -6.22 -22.05
CA LEU A 97 9.31 -5.93 -20.66
C LEU A 97 8.55 -6.78 -19.65
N PHE A 98 7.49 -7.47 -20.09
CA PHE A 98 6.63 -8.29 -19.24
C PHE A 98 7.41 -9.26 -18.35
N ARG A 99 8.38 -9.98 -18.90
CA ARG A 99 9.20 -10.96 -18.15
C ARG A 99 9.97 -10.35 -16.97
N LYS A 100 10.33 -9.06 -17.06
CA LYS A 100 11.00 -8.36 -15.97
C LYS A 100 9.98 -7.89 -14.93
N LEU A 101 8.88 -7.30 -15.39
CA LEU A 101 7.87 -6.70 -14.53
C LEU A 101 7.03 -7.75 -13.79
N ILE A 102 6.82 -8.93 -14.35
CA ILE A 102 6.02 -9.98 -13.70
C ILE A 102 6.62 -10.45 -12.37
N LYS A 103 7.93 -10.22 -12.16
CA LYS A 103 8.65 -10.50 -10.91
C LYS A 103 8.23 -9.60 -9.75
N SER A 104 7.60 -8.45 -10.02
CA SER A 104 7.06 -7.59 -8.96
C SER A 104 5.74 -8.14 -8.38
N VAL A 105 5.10 -9.10 -9.05
CA VAL A 105 3.86 -9.73 -8.60
C VAL A 105 4.20 -10.97 -7.77
N ARG A 106 3.78 -10.96 -6.50
CA ARG A 106 4.01 -12.02 -5.51
C ARG A 106 3.01 -13.16 -5.72
N TYR A 107 3.22 -13.95 -6.77
CA TYR A 107 2.28 -15.00 -7.21
C TYR A 107 1.78 -15.93 -6.08
N TYR A 108 2.64 -16.25 -5.12
CA TYR A 108 2.32 -17.10 -3.97
C TYR A 108 1.32 -16.49 -2.99
N GLN A 109 1.12 -15.17 -3.02
CA GLN A 109 0.13 -14.45 -2.21
C GLN A 109 -1.25 -14.37 -2.88
N LEU A 110 -1.41 -14.88 -4.10
CA LEU A 110 -2.71 -14.97 -4.78
C LEU A 110 -3.49 -16.19 -4.27
N ASN A 111 -4.78 -16.00 -4.01
CA ASN A 111 -5.72 -17.10 -3.81
C ASN A 111 -6.09 -17.78 -5.14
N ASP A 112 -6.72 -18.96 -5.10
CA ASP A 112 -6.96 -19.74 -6.31
C ASP A 112 -7.88 -19.03 -7.31
N LYS A 113 -8.89 -18.29 -6.82
CA LYS A 113 -9.77 -17.46 -7.67
C LYS A 113 -9.01 -16.33 -8.37
N GLN A 114 -8.07 -15.69 -7.66
CA GLN A 114 -7.21 -14.65 -8.20
C GLN A 114 -6.23 -15.21 -9.23
N LYS A 115 -5.64 -16.39 -8.98
CA LYS A 115 -4.78 -17.09 -9.95
C LYS A 115 -5.55 -17.44 -11.22
N GLU A 116 -6.78 -17.94 -11.10
CA GLU A 116 -7.64 -18.25 -12.24
C GLU A 116 -7.93 -17.00 -13.08
N LYS A 117 -8.32 -15.90 -12.44
CA LYS A 117 -8.53 -14.61 -13.12
C LYS A 117 -7.27 -14.12 -13.83
N MET A 118 -6.12 -14.19 -13.16
CA MET A 118 -4.84 -13.79 -13.74
C MET A 118 -4.48 -14.65 -14.96
N ASN A 119 -4.65 -15.97 -14.87
CA ASN A 119 -4.41 -16.90 -15.97
C ASN A 119 -5.32 -16.60 -17.17
N LYS A 120 -6.61 -16.32 -16.93
CA LYS A 120 -7.56 -15.91 -17.97
C LYS A 120 -7.12 -14.61 -18.66
N ASP A 121 -6.67 -13.62 -17.89
CA ASP A 121 -6.16 -12.35 -18.44
C ASP A 121 -4.91 -12.58 -19.30
N LEU A 122 -3.98 -13.43 -18.85
CA LEU A 122 -2.75 -13.75 -19.58
C LEU A 122 -3.03 -14.47 -20.90
N LEU A 123 -3.98 -15.39 -20.92
CA LEU A 123 -4.46 -16.05 -22.15
C LEU A 123 -5.04 -15.03 -23.14
N GLN A 124 -5.87 -14.08 -22.68
CA GLN A 124 -6.40 -13.01 -23.52
C GLN A 124 -5.29 -12.09 -24.07
N MET A 125 -4.23 -11.89 -23.28
CA MET A 125 -3.04 -11.15 -23.70
C MET A 125 -2.13 -11.96 -24.63
N LYS A 126 -2.47 -13.22 -24.97
CA LYS A 126 -1.66 -14.13 -25.79
C LYS A 126 -0.23 -14.27 -25.23
N ILE A 127 -0.11 -14.22 -23.91
CA ILE A 127 1.16 -14.42 -23.21
C ILE A 127 1.23 -15.91 -22.88
N ASP A 128 2.21 -16.59 -23.47
CA ASP A 128 2.39 -18.01 -23.25
C ASP A 128 3.21 -18.26 -21.97
N ILE A 129 2.51 -18.59 -20.88
CA ILE A 129 3.12 -18.85 -19.56
C ILE A 129 3.42 -20.35 -19.37
N THR A 130 3.07 -21.19 -20.35
CA THR A 130 3.18 -22.66 -20.26
C THR A 130 4.64 -23.14 -20.31
N ASN A 131 5.54 -22.36 -20.92
CA ASN A 131 6.97 -22.64 -20.91
C ASN A 131 7.54 -22.45 -19.50
N GLU A 132 8.16 -23.49 -18.94
CA GLU A 132 8.72 -23.50 -17.57
C GLU A 132 9.77 -22.40 -17.34
N ASN A 133 10.46 -21.95 -18.39
CA ASN A 133 11.37 -20.81 -18.35
C ASN A 133 10.70 -19.44 -18.10
N ASN A 134 9.37 -19.33 -18.27
CA ASN A 134 8.58 -18.12 -17.98
C ASN A 134 8.01 -18.10 -16.54
N ARG A 135 8.20 -19.14 -15.72
CA ARG A 135 7.73 -19.20 -14.32
C ARG A 135 8.63 -18.48 -13.33
N GLN A 136 9.46 -17.54 -13.76
CA GLN A 136 10.28 -16.76 -12.83
C GLN A 136 9.41 -15.66 -12.20
N TRP A 137 8.49 -16.09 -11.34
CA TRP A 137 7.72 -15.25 -10.44
C TRP A 137 8.63 -14.60 -9.41
N SER A 138 8.09 -13.63 -8.68
CA SER A 138 8.78 -13.15 -7.48
C SER A 138 9.14 -14.33 -6.58
N SER A 139 10.40 -14.38 -6.14
CA SER A 139 10.81 -15.23 -5.02
C SER A 139 10.30 -14.68 -3.69
N ASN A 140 9.74 -13.46 -3.69
CA ASN A 140 9.18 -12.85 -2.50
C ASN A 140 7.82 -13.51 -2.17
N ILE A 141 7.85 -14.32 -1.12
CA ILE A 141 6.67 -14.98 -0.55
C ILE A 141 6.07 -14.20 0.61
N THR A 142 6.60 -13.03 0.97
CA THR A 142 6.08 -12.23 2.08
C THR A 142 4.88 -11.39 1.63
N PRO A 143 3.79 -11.34 2.42
CA PRO A 143 2.72 -10.37 2.18
C PRO A 143 3.26 -8.94 2.21
N ARG A 144 2.60 -8.03 1.48
CA ARG A 144 2.89 -6.60 1.57
C ARG A 144 2.51 -6.06 2.94
N ILE A 145 3.20 -5.01 3.38
CA ILE A 145 2.96 -4.37 4.66
C ILE A 145 1.67 -3.55 4.56
N PRO A 146 0.65 -3.84 5.38
CA PRO A 146 -0.57 -3.04 5.39
C PRO A 146 -0.28 -1.58 5.76
N ARG A 147 -0.92 -0.65 5.05
CA ARG A 147 -0.84 0.79 5.35
C ARG A 147 -1.81 1.25 6.43
N GLU A 148 -2.84 0.44 6.69
CA GLU A 148 -3.84 0.70 7.71
C GLU A 148 -3.73 -0.36 8.79
N LEU A 149 -3.56 0.09 10.04
CA LEU A 149 -3.41 -0.76 11.22
C LEU A 149 -4.38 -0.28 12.29
N LEU A 150 -5.06 -1.23 12.94
CA LEU A 150 -5.79 -0.95 14.16
C LEU A 150 -4.91 -1.37 15.35
N VAL A 151 -4.66 -0.40 16.25
CA VAL A 151 -3.78 -0.57 17.40
C VAL A 151 -4.54 -0.25 18.67
N ALA A 152 -4.47 -1.13 19.66
CA ALA A 152 -4.89 -0.89 21.03
C ALA A 152 -3.65 -0.67 21.90
N ILE A 153 -3.65 0.41 22.70
CA ILE A 153 -2.52 0.79 23.55
C ILE A 153 -3.03 0.94 24.99
N GLY A 154 -2.38 0.24 25.90
CA GLY A 154 -2.70 0.21 27.31
C GLY A 154 -3.94 -0.60 27.63
N GLY A 155 -4.68 -0.18 28.66
CA GLY A 155 -5.88 -0.86 29.15
C GLY A 155 -5.69 -1.36 30.57
N TRP A 156 -6.56 -2.29 30.99
CA TRP A 156 -6.54 -2.85 32.33
C TRP A 156 -6.25 -4.35 32.30
N GLU A 157 -5.22 -4.76 33.02
CA GLU A 157 -4.88 -6.17 33.24
C GLU A 157 -5.10 -6.54 34.71
N LYS A 158 -4.87 -7.82 35.06
CA LYS A 158 -5.10 -8.34 36.43
C LYS A 158 -4.37 -7.55 37.52
N THR A 159 -3.24 -6.94 37.20
CA THR A 159 -2.36 -6.23 38.14
C THR A 159 -2.50 -4.71 38.09
N GLY A 160 -3.45 -4.19 37.29
CA GLY A 160 -3.71 -2.76 37.15
C GLY A 160 -3.57 -2.26 35.70
N PRO A 161 -3.31 -0.95 35.52
CA PRO A 161 -3.07 -0.37 34.21
C PRO A 161 -1.95 -1.10 33.46
N SER A 162 -2.11 -1.21 32.14
CA SER A 162 -1.17 -1.91 31.28
C SER A 162 -0.45 -0.96 30.32
N ASN A 163 0.74 -1.38 29.89
CA ASN A 163 1.50 -0.77 28.80
C ASN A 163 1.40 -1.62 27.52
N THR A 164 0.56 -2.66 27.53
CA THR A 164 0.39 -3.60 26.41
C THR A 164 -0.02 -2.85 25.15
N VAL A 165 0.68 -3.15 24.05
CA VAL A 165 0.29 -2.72 22.71
C VAL A 165 -0.14 -3.94 21.94
N GLU A 166 -1.34 -3.91 21.37
CA GLU A 166 -1.88 -4.96 20.54
C GLU A 166 -2.23 -4.40 19.17
N VAL A 167 -1.92 -5.17 18.13
CA VAL A 167 -2.28 -4.85 16.74
C VAL A 167 -3.28 -5.89 16.26
N LEU A 168 -4.36 -5.44 15.64
CA LEU A 168 -5.34 -6.33 15.02
C LEU A 168 -4.74 -6.94 13.75
N ASP A 169 -4.55 -8.26 13.75
CA ASP A 169 -4.34 -9.03 12.55
C ASP A 169 -5.70 -9.23 11.85
N ILE A 170 -6.00 -8.34 10.90
CA ILE A 170 -7.27 -8.31 10.16
C ILE A 170 -7.52 -9.65 9.44
N LYS A 171 -6.47 -10.30 8.95
CA LYS A 171 -6.61 -11.54 8.16
C LYS A 171 -7.11 -12.70 9.02
N ASN A 172 -6.62 -12.80 10.25
CA ASN A 172 -7.00 -13.87 11.17
C ASN A 172 -8.05 -13.42 12.20
N ASN A 173 -8.40 -12.13 12.20
CA ASN A 173 -9.29 -11.48 13.16
C ASN A 173 -8.88 -11.73 14.62
N ILE A 174 -7.58 -11.57 14.90
CA ILE A 174 -7.00 -11.77 16.25
C ILE A 174 -6.16 -10.56 16.66
N TRP A 175 -6.21 -10.21 17.94
CA TRP A 175 -5.29 -9.23 18.52
C TRP A 175 -3.96 -9.89 18.83
N ARG A 176 -2.86 -9.28 18.39
CA ARG A 176 -1.50 -9.75 18.67
C ARG A 176 -0.74 -8.70 19.47
N ARG A 177 -0.22 -9.11 20.62
CA ARG A 177 0.65 -8.29 21.44
C ARG A 177 1.97 -8.01 20.71
N VAL A 178 2.39 -6.76 20.68
CA VAL A 178 3.62 -6.29 20.04
C VAL A 178 4.53 -5.71 21.12
N GLU A 179 5.47 -6.51 21.60
CA GLU A 179 6.40 -6.13 22.68
C GLU A 179 7.31 -4.96 22.31
N ALA A 180 7.69 -4.84 21.03
CA ALA A 180 8.52 -3.74 20.54
C ALA A 180 7.90 -2.34 20.69
N PHE A 181 6.58 -2.25 20.88
CA PHE A 181 5.87 -0.97 21.07
C PHE A 181 5.52 -0.70 22.54
N GLN A 182 5.85 -1.61 23.46
CA GLN A 182 5.60 -1.41 24.88
C GLN A 182 6.67 -0.48 25.45
N ASP A 183 6.23 0.54 26.19
CA ASP A 183 7.10 1.44 26.94
C ASP A 183 6.89 1.24 28.45
N GLU A 184 7.54 2.03 29.29
CA GLU A 184 7.38 1.93 30.75
C GLU A 184 6.03 2.46 31.26
N ARG A 185 5.21 3.10 30.41
CA ARG A 185 4.01 3.82 30.82
C ARG A 185 2.81 2.90 30.83
N LYS A 186 2.32 2.60 32.03
CA LYS A 186 1.08 1.85 32.24
C LYS A 186 -0.11 2.80 32.32
N VAL A 187 -1.05 2.66 31.40
CA VAL A 187 -2.18 3.59 31.29
C VAL A 187 -3.48 2.83 31.03
N ALA A 188 -4.57 3.25 31.67
CA ALA A 188 -5.91 2.69 31.52
C ALA A 188 -6.93 3.81 31.30
N TYR A 189 -8.18 3.45 30.99
CA TYR A 189 -9.32 4.39 30.86
C TYR A 189 -9.08 5.50 29.83
N HIS A 190 -8.74 5.12 28.59
CA HIS A 190 -8.66 6.10 27.50
C HIS A 190 -10.03 6.31 26.91
N GLU A 191 -10.38 7.56 26.64
CA GLU A 191 -11.43 7.85 25.68
C GLU A 191 -10.86 7.70 24.26
N CYS A 192 -11.61 6.99 23.43
CA CYS A 192 -11.34 6.89 22.00
C CYS A 192 -12.32 7.81 21.28
N LEU A 193 -11.80 8.86 20.65
CA LEU A 193 -12.58 9.73 19.79
C LEU A 193 -12.31 9.32 18.34
N VAL A 194 -13.35 8.86 17.65
CA VAL A 194 -13.28 8.56 16.22
C VAL A 194 -13.69 9.81 15.45
N ILE A 195 -12.75 10.40 14.71
CA ILE A 195 -13.00 11.54 13.81
C ILE A 195 -12.72 11.08 12.39
N ASP A 196 -13.74 11.08 11.53
CA ASP A 196 -13.60 10.74 10.10
C ASP A 196 -12.74 9.48 9.83
N LYS A 197 -13.00 8.41 10.60
CA LYS A 197 -12.30 7.11 10.57
C LYS A 197 -10.86 7.09 11.12
N VAL A 198 -10.40 8.19 11.73
CA VAL A 198 -9.14 8.27 12.47
C VAL A 198 -9.43 8.19 13.97
N CYS A 199 -8.83 7.21 14.66
CA CYS A 199 -8.90 7.12 16.12
C CYS A 199 -7.85 8.06 16.73
N CYS A 200 -8.31 9.08 17.46
CA CYS A 200 -7.45 10.01 18.19
C CYS A 200 -7.54 9.74 19.69
N ARG A 201 -6.38 9.80 20.37
CA ARG A 201 -6.28 9.70 21.83
C ARG A 201 -6.49 11.08 22.44
N SER A 202 -7.46 11.24 23.34
CA SER A 202 -7.55 12.38 24.25
C SER A 202 -6.93 12.01 25.60
N TYR A 203 -6.18 12.93 26.19
CA TYR A 203 -5.78 12.87 27.59
C TYR A 203 -6.72 13.81 28.36
N LEU A 204 -7.39 13.28 29.39
CA LEU A 204 -8.07 14.10 30.41
C LEU A 204 -7.02 14.71 31.35
#